data_AF-A0A1I1L4N6-F1
#
_entry.id   AF-A0A1I1L4N6-F1
#
_cell.length_a   1.000
_cell.length_b   1.000
_cell.length_c   1.000
_cell.angle_alpha   90.00
_cell.angle_beta   90.00
_cell.angle_gamma   90.00
#
_symmetry.space_group_name_H-M   'P 1'
#
loop_
_entity.id
_entity.type
_entity.pdbx_description
1 polymer ?
#
loop_
_entity_poly.entity_id
_entity_poly.type
_entity_poly.pdbx_seq_one_letter_code
_entity_poly.pdbx_strand_id
1 'polypeptide(L)'
;MIKTLKKIFFVFAAFIIVFPAIANFIHIFSGHQHGLCDNYAKQHIHHPDLDCNLHKFHQNPALNLEILHFEPVVFTKQVKHSFSFYKFLNDFQYRLFELRGPPSLIA
;
A
#
# COMPACT_ATOMS: atom_id res chain seq x y z
N MET A 1 -26.85 -48.45 9.25
CA MET A 1 -27.59 -47.28 9.75
C MET A 1 -26.68 -46.18 10.31
N ILE A 2 -25.85 -46.45 11.33
CA ILE A 2 -24.95 -45.45 11.94
C ILE A 2 -23.93 -44.84 10.97
N LYS A 3 -23.34 -45.65 10.07
CA LYS A 3 -22.37 -45.16 9.06
C LYS A 3 -23.01 -44.18 8.08
N THR A 4 -24.25 -44.43 7.69
CA THR A 4 -25.03 -43.58 6.77
C THR A 4 -25.40 -42.26 7.44
N LEU A 5 -25.81 -42.31 8.71
CA LEU A 5 -26.11 -41.12 9.51
C LEU A 5 -24.89 -40.19 9.68
N LYS A 6 -23.71 -40.77 9.94
CA LYS A 6 -22.45 -40.00 10.04
C LYS A 6 -22.10 -39.27 8.75
N LYS A 7 -22.31 -39.92 7.59
CA LYS A 7 -22.08 -39.29 6.28
C LYS A 7 -23.04 -38.13 6.03
N ILE A 8 -24.33 -38.29 6.36
CA ILE A 8 -25.33 -37.22 6.24
C ILE A 8 -24.94 -36.03 7.13
N PHE A 9 -24.56 -36.28 8.37
CA PHE A 9 -24.13 -35.22 9.29
C PHE A 9 -22.88 -34.49 8.78
N PHE A 10 -21.91 -35.22 8.23
CA PHE A 10 -20.71 -34.63 7.65
C PHE A 10 -21.02 -33.71 6.46
N VAL A 11 -21.88 -34.17 5.53
CA VAL A 11 -22.30 -33.36 4.38
C VAL A 11 -23.10 -32.13 4.84
N PHE A 12 -23.98 -32.29 5.82
CA PHE A 12 -24.77 -31.19 6.37
C PHE A 12 -23.88 -30.13 7.05
N ALA A 13 -22.88 -30.57 7.83
CA ALA A 13 -21.90 -29.67 8.44
C ALA A 13 -21.09 -28.91 7.38
N ALA A 14 -20.63 -29.62 6.33
CA ALA A 14 -19.93 -28.99 5.22
C ALA A 14 -20.80 -27.94 4.50
N PHE A 15 -22.09 -28.25 4.30
CA PHE A 15 -23.03 -27.32 3.70
C PHE A 15 -23.22 -26.06 4.56
N ILE A 16 -23.39 -26.20 5.88
CA ILE A 16 -23.52 -25.05 6.80
C ILE A 16 -22.30 -24.12 6.71
N ILE A 17 -21.09 -24.68 6.60
CA ILE A 17 -19.85 -23.89 6.52
C ILE A 17 -19.79 -23.09 5.21
N VAL A 18 -20.23 -23.67 4.10
CA VAL A 18 -20.14 -23.04 2.77
C VAL A 18 -21.35 -22.14 2.45
N PHE A 19 -22.49 -22.38 3.08
CA PHE A 19 -23.75 -21.68 2.82
C PHE A 19 -23.64 -20.14 2.90
N PRO A 20 -22.99 -19.53 3.92
CA PRO A 20 -22.83 -18.07 3.97
C PRO A 20 -22.06 -17.50 2.77
N ALA A 21 -21.05 -18.21 2.26
CA ALA A 21 -20.28 -17.77 1.10
C ALA A 21 -21.12 -17.79 -0.19
N ILE A 22 -21.95 -18.82 -0.37
CA ILE A 22 -22.88 -18.91 -1.50
C ILE A 22 -23.94 -17.80 -1.42
N ALA A 23 -24.51 -17.56 -0.24
CA ALA A 23 -25.47 -16.50 -0.03
C ALA A 23 -24.88 -15.11 -0.34
N ASN A 24 -23.64 -14.85 0.12
CA ASN A 24 -22.92 -13.62 -0.20
C ASN A 24 -22.67 -13.47 -1.70
N PHE A 25 -22.23 -14.55 -2.38
CA PHE A 25 -21.95 -14.51 -3.81
C PHE A 25 -23.21 -14.16 -4.63
N ILE A 26 -24.33 -14.81 -4.34
CA ILE A 26 -25.61 -14.51 -5.01
C ILE A 26 -26.06 -13.08 -4.71
N HIS A 27 -25.90 -12.64 -3.45
CA HIS A 27 -26.32 -11.32 -3.00
C HIS A 27 -25.62 -10.17 -3.73
N ILE A 28 -24.37 -10.34 -4.16
CA ILE A 28 -23.64 -9.35 -4.99
C ILE A 28 -24.42 -9.01 -6.27
N PHE A 29 -25.13 -9.98 -6.84
CA PHE A 29 -25.90 -9.81 -8.08
C PHE A 29 -27.33 -9.32 -7.86
N SER A 30 -27.81 -9.19 -6.61
CA SER A 30 -29.16 -8.72 -6.31
C SER A 30 -29.37 -7.22 -6.57
N GLY A 31 -28.31 -6.45 -6.84
CA GLY A 31 -28.41 -5.08 -7.33
C GLY A 31 -28.84 -4.04 -6.29
N HIS A 32 -28.75 -4.34 -4.99
CA HIS A 32 -28.99 -3.36 -3.94
C HIS A 32 -27.81 -2.37 -3.85
N GLN A 33 -28.11 -1.07 -3.86
CA GLN A 33 -27.11 -0.02 -3.71
C GLN A 33 -26.74 0.14 -2.22
N HIS A 34 -25.52 -0.25 -1.86
CA HIS A 34 -24.91 0.10 -0.58
C HIS A 34 -24.26 1.48 -0.72
N GLY A 35 -25.08 2.51 -0.89
CA GLY A 35 -24.60 3.88 -1.00
C GLY A 35 -24.31 4.47 0.38
N LEU A 36 -23.12 5.04 0.56
CA LEU A 36 -22.89 5.93 1.70
C LEU A 36 -23.81 7.15 1.55
N CYS A 37 -24.30 7.66 2.67
CA CYS A 37 -25.15 8.84 2.67
C CYS A 37 -24.30 10.07 2.33
N ASP A 38 -24.42 10.59 1.11
CA ASP A 38 -23.65 11.77 0.67
C ASP A 38 -24.34 13.11 1.00
N ASN A 39 -25.54 13.08 1.59
CA ASN A 39 -26.35 14.26 1.86
C ASN A 39 -26.52 14.55 3.36
N TYR A 40 -25.41 14.75 4.06
CA TYR A 40 -25.36 15.06 5.50
C TYR A 40 -26.09 16.36 5.91
N ALA A 41 -26.36 17.26 4.96
CA ALA A 41 -26.96 18.58 5.21
C ALA A 41 -28.49 18.64 5.00
N LYS A 42 -29.14 17.55 4.54
CA LYS A 42 -30.58 17.50 4.30
C LYS A 42 -31.22 16.39 5.12
N GLN A 43 -32.22 16.74 5.92
CA GLN A 43 -33.06 15.76 6.60
C GLN A 43 -33.85 14.98 5.55
N HIS A 44 -33.50 13.72 5.36
CA HIS A 44 -34.28 12.76 4.60
C HIS A 44 -34.50 11.53 5.47
N ILE A 45 -35.62 10.86 5.22
CA ILE A 45 -35.93 9.59 5.87
C ILE A 45 -35.24 8.53 5.04
N HIS A 46 -34.23 7.87 5.60
CA HIS A 46 -33.70 6.66 5.03
C HIS A 46 -34.84 5.65 4.90
N HIS A 47 -34.99 5.02 3.73
CA HIS A 47 -35.81 3.82 3.69
C HIS A 47 -35.26 2.86 4.75
N PRO A 48 -36.12 2.06 5.41
CA PRO A 48 -35.62 1.02 6.30
C PRO A 48 -34.69 0.17 5.45
N ASP A 49 -33.40 0.32 5.68
CA ASP A 49 -32.41 -0.47 5.00
C ASP A 49 -32.77 -1.90 5.37
N LEU A 50 -33.26 -2.67 4.40
CA LEU A 50 -33.14 -4.12 4.42
C LEU A 50 -31.66 -4.45 4.19
N ASP A 51 -30.79 -3.74 4.92
CA ASP A 51 -29.36 -3.75 4.74
C ASP A 51 -28.92 -5.15 5.09
N CYS A 52 -28.32 -5.75 4.09
CA CYS A 52 -27.85 -7.09 4.19
C CYS A 52 -26.67 -7.10 5.15
N ASN A 53 -26.94 -7.45 6.41
CA ASN A 53 -25.93 -7.62 7.45
C ASN A 53 -24.92 -8.74 7.13
N LEU A 54 -25.05 -9.41 5.97
CA LEU A 54 -24.06 -10.35 5.46
C LEU A 54 -22.66 -9.73 5.34
N HIS A 55 -22.56 -8.44 5.00
CA HIS A 55 -21.28 -7.70 5.00
C HIS A 55 -20.74 -7.41 6.42
N LYS A 56 -21.56 -7.53 7.48
CA LYS A 56 -21.11 -7.38 8.88
C LYS A 56 -20.36 -8.60 9.39
N PHE A 57 -20.44 -9.74 8.69
CA PHE A 57 -19.47 -10.83 8.85
C PHE A 57 -18.18 -10.38 8.16
N HIS A 58 -17.43 -9.49 8.80
CA HIS A 58 -16.16 -9.01 8.29
C HIS A 58 -15.29 -10.19 7.87
N GLN A 59 -14.88 -10.19 6.61
CA GLN A 59 -13.74 -11.00 6.17
C GLN A 59 -12.59 -10.67 7.12
N ASN A 60 -11.96 -11.70 7.66
CA ASN A 60 -10.86 -11.61 8.62
C ASN A 60 -9.96 -10.40 8.25
N PRO A 61 -9.66 -9.46 9.17
CA PRO A 61 -8.81 -8.31 8.86
C PRO A 61 -7.46 -8.69 8.24
N ALA A 62 -7.01 -9.95 8.39
CA ALA A 62 -5.88 -10.52 7.66
C ALA A 62 -6.03 -10.57 6.12
N LEU A 63 -7.24 -10.36 5.57
CA LEU A 63 -7.52 -10.29 4.13
C LEU A 63 -7.51 -8.86 3.59
N ASN A 64 -7.24 -7.85 4.44
CA ASN A 64 -7.09 -6.47 3.98
C ASN A 64 -5.74 -6.33 3.28
N LEU A 65 -5.72 -6.72 2.00
CA LEU A 65 -4.52 -6.72 1.17
C LEU A 65 -4.21 -5.26 0.80
N GLU A 66 -3.37 -4.61 1.60
CA GLU A 66 -2.88 -3.27 1.29
C GLU A 66 -1.86 -3.37 0.15
N ILE A 67 -2.31 -3.12 -1.07
CA ILE A 67 -1.44 -3.06 -2.25
C ILE A 67 -0.66 -1.75 -2.16
N LEU A 68 0.55 -1.83 -1.60
CA LEU A 68 1.51 -0.73 -1.57
C LEU A 68 1.92 -0.39 -3.01
N HIS A 69 1.39 0.73 -3.51
CA HIS A 69 1.86 1.35 -4.75
C HIS A 69 3.12 2.14 -4.44
N PHE A 70 4.26 1.69 -4.97
CA PHE A 70 5.51 2.44 -4.92
C PHE A 70 5.69 3.18 -6.24
N GLU A 71 5.83 4.50 -6.17
CA GLU A 71 6.28 5.31 -7.29
C GLU A 71 7.81 5.24 -7.41
N PRO A 72 8.36 4.99 -8.61
CA PRO A 72 9.81 4.97 -8.79
C PRO A 72 10.39 6.36 -8.57
N VAL A 73 11.39 6.46 -7.70
CA VAL A 73 12.13 7.71 -7.48
C VAL A 73 12.97 8.02 -8.72
N VAL A 74 12.52 8.98 -9.51
CA VAL A 74 13.27 9.49 -10.67
C VAL A 74 14.33 10.47 -10.19
N PHE A 75 15.57 10.01 -10.08
CA PHE A 75 16.71 10.88 -9.83
C PHE A 75 17.01 11.71 -11.07
N THR A 76 16.67 13.00 -11.05
CA THR A 76 17.15 13.92 -12.06
C THR A 76 18.64 14.17 -11.81
N LYS A 77 19.47 13.90 -12.83
CA LYS A 77 20.90 14.20 -12.76
C LYS A 77 21.05 15.71 -12.66
N GLN A 78 21.27 16.23 -11.44
CA GLN A 78 21.62 17.61 -11.26
C GLN A 78 23.00 17.83 -11.88
N VAL A 79 23.03 18.47 -13.06
CA VAL A 79 24.27 18.92 -13.66
C VAL A 79 24.74 20.10 -12.82
N LYS A 80 25.67 19.86 -11.89
CA LYS A 80 26.41 20.96 -11.25
C LYS A 80 27.18 21.68 -12.36
N HIS A 81 26.70 22.84 -12.76
CA HIS A 81 27.49 23.75 -13.57
C HIS A 81 28.65 24.26 -12.69
N SER A 82 29.86 23.77 -12.94
CA SER A 82 31.06 24.33 -12.35
C SER A 82 31.39 25.62 -13.09
N PHE A 83 30.93 26.75 -12.56
CA PHE A 83 31.36 28.05 -13.06
C PHE A 83 32.73 28.37 -12.47
N SER A 84 33.76 28.44 -13.31
CA SER A 84 35.05 29.02 -12.93
C SER A 84 34.99 30.52 -13.21
N PHE A 85 34.73 31.32 -12.17
CA PHE A 85 34.70 32.79 -12.28
C PHE A 85 36.10 33.42 -12.25
N TYR A 86 37.14 32.61 -12.16
CA TYR A 86 38.52 33.07 -12.05
C TYR A 86 39.36 32.48 -13.17
N LYS A 87 39.95 33.34 -13.99
CA LYS A 87 40.94 32.99 -15.01
C LYS A 87 42.23 33.70 -14.63
N PHE A 88 43.25 32.95 -14.26
CA PHE A 88 44.57 33.52 -14.02
C PHE A 88 45.11 34.10 -15.35
N LEU A 89 45.65 35.31 -15.29
CA LEU A 89 46.27 35.95 -16.47
C LEU A 89 47.68 35.41 -16.75
N ASN A 90 48.23 34.63 -15.81
CA ASN A 90 49.55 34.03 -15.89
C ASN A 90 49.47 32.61 -15.34
N ASP A 91 50.03 31.65 -16.07
CA ASP A 91 50.12 30.25 -15.66
C ASP A 91 51.27 30.02 -14.65
N PHE A 92 52.09 31.05 -14.40
CA PHE A 92 53.16 30.99 -13.41
C PHE A 92 52.58 30.85 -12.00
N GLN A 93 52.67 29.65 -11.45
CA GLN A 93 52.39 29.38 -10.05
C GLN A 93 53.71 29.22 -9.30
N TYR A 94 54.02 30.16 -8.41
CA TYR A 94 55.16 30.00 -7.50
C TYR A 94 54.91 28.79 -6.61
N ARG A 95 55.83 27.82 -6.68
CA ARG A 95 55.71 26.52 -6.07
C ARG A 95 55.94 26.66 -4.56
N LEU A 96 54.87 26.82 -3.79
CA LEU A 96 54.88 27.06 -2.32
C LEU A 96 55.62 25.99 -1.48
N PHE A 97 56.08 24.91 -2.11
CA PHE A 97 56.76 23.80 -1.47
C PHE A 97 58.27 23.78 -1.70
N GLU A 98 58.85 24.71 -2.48
CA GLU A 98 60.31 24.80 -2.64
C GLU A 98 61.04 25.22 -1.34
N LEU A 99 60.33 25.86 -0.41
CA LEU A 99 60.86 26.33 0.88
C LEU A 99 60.53 25.42 2.07
N ARG A 100 59.84 24.29 1.85
CA ARG A 100 59.60 23.32 2.93
C ARG A 100 60.73 22.31 2.91
N GLY A 101 61.58 22.34 3.93
CA GLY A 101 62.56 21.29 4.16
C GLY A 101 61.88 19.92 4.23
N PRO A 102 62.60 18.82 3.91
CA PRO A 102 62.04 17.48 3.99
C PRO A 102 61.44 17.24 5.38
N PRO A 103 60.27 16.58 5.50
CA PRO A 103 59.69 16.30 6.79
C PRO A 103 60.70 15.52 7.62
N SER A 104 61.08 16.06 8.77
CA SER A 104 61.89 15.33 9.74
C SER A 104 61.10 14.10 10.16
N LEU A 105 61.60 12.91 9.82
CA LEU A 105 61.10 11.66 10.40
C LEU A 105 61.30 11.76 11.91
N ILE A 106 60.21 11.93 12.65
CA ILE A 106 60.21 11.68 14.08
C ILE A 106 59.71 10.24 14.24
N ALA A 107 60.61 9.40 14.74
CA ALA A 107 60.43 7.99 15.06
C ALA A 107 59.42 7.77 16.20
#